data_AF-A0A4R0T710-F1
#
_entry.id   AF-A0A4R0T710-F1
#
_cell.length_a   1.000
_cell.length_b   1.000
_cell.length_c   1.000
_cell.angle_alpha   90.00
_cell.angle_beta   90.00
_cell.angle_gamma   90.00
#
_symmetry.space_group_name_H-M   'P 1'
#
loop_
_entity.id
_entity.type
_entity.pdbx_description
1 polymer ?
#
loop_
_entity_poly.entity_id
_entity_poly.type
_entity_poly.pdbx_seq_one_letter_code
_entity_poly.pdbx_strand_id
1 'polypeptide(L)'
;MALIQVNVPDDVKARADAAFARNGITTPAAMKMMVTQVANENRTPFDGVFSSPSARELGEDVRRDMLLAEAQEYGLVADDATDARTIPDDVLGELGLTAQEVGQ
;
A
#
# COMPACT_ATOMS: atom_id res chain seq x y z
N MET A 1 30.58 28.01 -0.51
CA MET A 1 29.79 26.94 0.15
C MET A 1 28.48 27.56 0.61
N ALA A 2 27.35 26.88 0.43
CA ALA A 2 26.04 27.36 0.88
C ALA A 2 25.61 26.62 2.17
N LEU A 3 24.87 27.32 3.04
CA LEU A 3 24.31 26.75 4.27
C LEU A 3 22.81 26.51 4.08
N ILE A 4 22.33 25.34 4.48
CA ILE A 4 20.90 25.01 4.53
C ILE A 4 20.49 24.92 5.99
N GLN A 5 19.51 25.72 6.41
CA GLN A 5 18.91 25.70 7.73
C GLN A 5 17.43 25.35 7.60
N VAL A 6 16.95 24.42 8.41
CA VAL A 6 15.57 23.95 8.40
C VAL A 6 15.07 23.90 9.84
N ASN A 7 13.86 24.39 10.06
CA ASN A 7 13.18 24.27 11.35
C ASN A 7 12.30 23.02 11.34
N VAL A 8 12.46 22.16 12.35
CA VAL A 8 11.66 20.95 12.56
C VAL A 8 11.38 20.80 14.06
N PRO A 9 10.23 20.22 14.44
CA PRO A 9 9.95 19.90 15.83
C PRO A 9 11.04 19.02 16.46
N ASP A 10 11.31 19.23 17.75
CA ASP A 10 12.39 18.54 18.46
C ASP A 10 12.20 17.01 18.52
N ASP A 11 10.96 16.55 18.67
CA ASP A 11 10.62 15.13 18.69
C ASP A 11 10.86 14.47 17.32
N VAL A 12 10.53 15.18 16.23
CA VAL A 12 10.80 14.74 14.86
C VAL A 12 12.30 14.63 14.63
N LYS A 13 13.06 15.65 15.04
CA LYS A 13 14.52 15.66 14.95
C LYS A 13 15.14 14.49 15.72
N ALA A 14 14.72 14.29 16.96
CA ALA A 14 15.27 13.23 17.81
C ALA A 14 15.03 11.83 17.22
N ARG A 15 13.82 11.58 16.68
CA ARG A 15 13.51 10.30 16.02
C ARG A 15 14.29 10.11 14.72
N ALA A 16 14.42 11.17 13.91
CA ALA A 16 15.20 11.12 12.68
C ALA A 16 16.68 10.84 12.97
N ASP A 17 17.28 11.55 13.94
CA ASP A 17 18.66 11.33 14.37
C ASP A 17 18.88 9.87 14.80
N ALA A 18 17.97 9.31 15.61
CA ALA A 18 18.06 7.91 16.03
C ALA A 18 17.94 6.93 14.86
N ALA A 19 17.07 7.19 13.88
CA ALA A 19 16.92 6.36 12.69
C ALA A 19 18.16 6.39 11.79
N PHE A 20 18.76 7.56 11.59
CA PHE A 20 19.98 7.71 10.82
C PHE A 20 21.20 7.12 11.53
N ALA A 21 21.28 7.28 12.86
CA ALA A 21 22.36 6.71 13.67
C ALA A 21 22.39 5.18 13.61
N ARG A 22 21.22 4.51 13.51
CA ARG A 22 21.15 3.05 13.30
C ARG A 22 21.85 2.60 12.01
N ASN A 23 21.91 3.48 11.01
CA ASN A 23 22.57 3.25 9.73
C ASN A 23 23.98 3.86 9.68
N GLY A 24 24.52 4.29 10.83
CA GLY A 24 25.88 4.83 10.93
C GLY A 24 26.07 6.24 10.34
N ILE A 25 24.98 6.98 10.07
CA ILE A 25 25.04 8.32 9.48
C ILE A 25 24.37 9.36 10.36
N THR A 26 24.77 10.62 10.20
CA THR A 26 24.16 11.76 10.90
C THR A 26 23.09 12.41 10.02
N THR A 27 22.14 13.11 10.63
CA THR A 27 21.11 13.87 9.89
C THR A 27 21.70 14.86 8.87
N PRO A 28 22.76 15.64 9.18
CA PRO A 28 23.40 16.47 8.17
C PRO A 28 24.02 15.68 7.00
N ALA A 29 24.58 14.49 7.26
CA ALA A 29 25.12 13.63 6.21
C ALA A 29 24.01 13.07 5.30
N ALA A 30 22.88 12.65 5.88
CA ALA A 30 21.69 12.22 5.15
C ALA A 30 21.12 13.36 4.28
N MET A 31 21.00 14.57 4.84
CA MET A 31 20.54 15.75 4.10
C MET A 31 21.48 16.12 2.95
N LYS A 32 22.80 16.05 3.15
CA LYS A 32 23.78 16.27 2.09
C LYS A 32 23.63 15.25 0.96
N MET A 33 23.48 13.97 1.31
CA MET A 33 23.27 12.89 0.34
C MET A 33 21.99 13.12 -0.47
N MET A 34 20.88 13.43 0.21
CA MET A 34 19.60 13.74 -0.42
C MET A 34 19.71 14.90 -1.42
N VAL A 35 20.22 16.05 -0.98
CA VAL A 35 20.34 17.24 -1.85
C VAL A 35 21.24 16.97 -3.06
N THR A 36 22.29 16.16 -2.87
CA THR A 36 23.20 15.77 -3.96
C THR A 36 22.51 14.85 -4.97
N GLN A 37 21.75 13.87 -4.51
CA GLN A 37 21.00 12.98 -5.41
C GLN A 37 19.91 13.72 -6.18
N VAL A 38 19.16 14.60 -5.51
CA VAL A 38 18.15 15.44 -6.18
C VAL A 38 18.76 16.28 -7.30
N ALA A 39 19.92 16.89 -7.04
CA ALA A 39 20.62 17.70 -8.03
C ALA A 39 21.13 16.87 -9.23
N ASN A 40 21.51 15.61 -9.01
CA ASN A 40 22.04 14.74 -10.06
C ASN A 40 20.94 14.04 -10.89
N GLU A 41 19.85 13.65 -10.24
CA GLU A 41 18.81 12.80 -10.83
C GLU A 41 17.58 13.58 -11.29
N ASN A 42 17.47 14.87 -10.92
CA ASN A 42 16.27 15.71 -11.10
C ASN A 42 14.99 15.03 -10.59
N ARG A 43 15.13 14.17 -9.57
CA ARG A 43 14.06 13.43 -8.92
C ARG A 43 14.25 13.47 -7.42
N THR A 44 13.14 13.55 -6.68
CA THR A 44 13.17 13.49 -5.21
C THR A 44 13.13 12.03 -4.74
N PRO A 45 13.71 11.70 -3.58
CA PRO A 45 13.53 10.38 -2.97
C PRO A 45 12.07 10.03 -2.65
N PHE A 46 11.16 11.02 -2.72
CA PHE A 46 9.74 10.84 -2.49
C PHE A 46 8.96 10.56 -3.79
N ASP A 47 9.59 10.72 -4.97
CA ASP A 47 8.95 10.48 -6.25
C ASP A 47 8.61 9.00 -6.42
N GLY A 48 7.31 8.69 -6.39
CA GLY A 48 6.80 7.32 -6.51
C GLY A 48 6.66 6.56 -5.19
N VAL A 49 6.85 7.21 -4.03
CA VAL A 49 6.61 6.58 -2.71
C VAL A 49 5.17 6.09 -2.55
N PHE A 50 4.19 6.78 -3.13
CA PHE A 50 2.79 6.36 -3.17
C PHE A 50 2.44 5.57 -4.45
N SER A 51 3.42 5.34 -5.32
CA SER A 51 3.28 4.61 -6.57
C SER A 51 4.07 3.30 -6.53
N SER A 52 4.25 2.75 -5.32
CA SER A 52 4.95 1.48 -5.14
C SER A 52 4.35 0.42 -6.09
N PRO A 53 5.16 -0.52 -6.60
CA PRO A 53 4.65 -1.60 -7.44
C PRO A 53 3.41 -2.27 -6.83
N SER A 54 3.43 -2.50 -5.52
CA SER A 54 2.32 -3.06 -4.76
C SER A 54 1.07 -2.17 -4.74
N ALA A 55 1.22 -0.85 -4.63
CA ALA A 55 0.08 0.08 -4.72
C ALA A 55 -0.50 0.16 -6.13
N ARG A 56 0.34 -0.02 -7.16
CA ARG A 56 -0.11 -0.11 -8.55
C ARG A 56 -0.82 -1.43 -8.84
N GLU A 57 -0.28 -2.54 -8.38
CA GLU A 57 -0.89 -3.87 -8.49
C GLU A 57 -2.27 -3.88 -7.82
N LEU A 58 -2.36 -3.41 -6.56
CA LEU A 58 -3.62 -3.29 -5.86
C LEU A 58 -4.61 -2.38 -6.60
N GLY A 59 -4.15 -1.26 -7.17
CA GLY A 59 -5.00 -0.36 -7.94
C GLY A 59 -5.54 -0.98 -9.23
N GLU A 60 -4.74 -1.81 -9.92
CA GLU A 60 -5.17 -2.54 -11.11
C GLU A 60 -6.15 -3.67 -10.77
N ASP A 61 -5.94 -4.36 -9.65
CA ASP A 61 -6.87 -5.40 -9.17
C ASP A 61 -8.22 -4.78 -8.81
N VAL A 62 -8.23 -3.72 -8.00
CA VAL A 62 -9.47 -2.97 -7.67
C VAL A 62 -10.17 -2.47 -8.93
N ARG A 63 -9.42 -1.95 -9.90
CA ARG A 63 -9.99 -1.50 -11.17
C ARG A 63 -10.67 -2.65 -11.93
N ARG A 64 -10.04 -3.83 -11.98
CA ARG A 64 -10.62 -5.01 -12.66
C ARG A 64 -11.87 -5.49 -11.97
N ASP A 65 -11.86 -5.56 -10.64
CA ASP A 65 -13.02 -5.97 -9.84
C ASP A 65 -14.21 -5.03 -10.06
N MET A 66 -13.96 -3.71 -10.09
CA MET A 66 -15.01 -2.73 -10.39
C MET A 66 -15.61 -2.92 -11.80
N LEU A 67 -14.77 -3.17 -12.80
CA LEU A 67 -15.24 -3.41 -14.18
C LEU A 67 -16.01 -4.73 -14.30
N LEU A 68 -15.60 -5.77 -13.55
CA LEU A 68 -16.30 -7.04 -13.51
C LEU A 68 -17.70 -6.88 -12.90
N ALA A 69 -17.80 -6.21 -11.75
CA ALA A 69 -19.07 -5.91 -11.10
C ALA A 69 -20.00 -5.07 -11.99
N GLU A 70 -19.44 -4.07 -12.70
CA GLU A 70 -20.20 -3.29 -13.69
C GLU A 70 -20.71 -4.16 -14.84
N ALA A 71 -19.89 -5.08 -15.35
CA ALA A 71 -20.29 -6.00 -16.41
C ALA A 71 -21.38 -7.00 -15.95
N GLN A 72 -21.36 -7.43 -14.69
CA GLN A 72 -22.42 -8.25 -14.08
C GLN A 72 -23.74 -7.48 -13.99
N GLU A 73 -23.70 -6.23 -13.51
CA GLU A 73 -24.89 -5.35 -13.41
C GLU A 73 -25.53 -5.09 -14.78
N TYR A 74 -24.71 -4.93 -15.83
CA TYR A 74 -25.20 -4.79 -17.20
C TYR A 74 -25.61 -6.11 -17.87
N GLY A 75 -25.46 -7.25 -17.19
CA GLY A 75 -25.78 -8.58 -17.72
C GLY A 75 -24.87 -9.05 -18.86
N LEU A 76 -23.69 -8.45 -19.00
CA LEU A 76 -22.67 -8.85 -19.98
C LEU A 76 -21.92 -10.11 -19.52
N VAL A 77 -21.82 -10.30 -18.21
CA VAL A 77 -21.26 -11.49 -17.55
C VAL A 77 -22.33 -12.03 -16.59
N ALA A 78 -22.32 -13.35 -16.35
CA ALA A 78 -23.22 -13.95 -15.38
C ALA A 78 -22.94 -13.41 -13.97
N ASP A 79 -24.00 -13.03 -13.27
CA ASP A 79 -23.95 -12.74 -11.84
C ASP A 79 -23.58 -14.03 -11.09
N ASP A 80 -22.55 -13.95 -10.27
CA ASP A 80 -22.05 -15.04 -9.42
C ASP A 80 -22.44 -14.86 -7.95
N ALA A 81 -23.32 -13.90 -7.64
CA ALA A 81 -23.85 -13.72 -6.30
C ALA A 81 -24.64 -14.96 -5.83
N THR A 82 -24.25 -15.49 -4.68
CA THR A 82 -24.98 -16.55 -3.97
C THR A 82 -25.92 -15.96 -2.91
N ASP A 83 -27.00 -16.66 -2.58
CA ASP A 83 -27.88 -16.27 -1.47
C ASP A 83 -27.11 -16.28 -0.14
N ALA A 84 -26.89 -15.10 0.42
CA ALA A 84 -26.11 -14.91 1.65
C ALA A 84 -26.70 -15.62 2.89
N ARG A 85 -27.93 -16.16 2.81
CA ARG A 85 -28.57 -16.93 3.90
C ARG A 85 -28.12 -18.38 3.94
N THR A 86 -27.45 -18.86 2.89
CA THR A 86 -27.01 -20.25 2.74
C THR A 86 -25.57 -20.25 2.26
N ILE A 87 -24.72 -20.99 2.96
CA ILE A 87 -23.31 -21.14 2.60
C ILE A 87 -23.27 -22.36 1.67
N PRO A 88 -22.75 -22.23 0.44
CA PRO A 88 -22.63 -23.34 -0.49
C PRO A 88 -21.83 -24.53 0.08
N ASP A 89 -22.22 -25.76 -0.26
CA ASP A 89 -21.61 -27.00 0.25
C ASP A 89 -20.12 -27.15 -0.11
N ASP A 90 -19.71 -26.60 -1.26
CA ASP A 90 -18.32 -26.54 -1.69
C ASP A 90 -17.49 -25.64 -0.78
N VAL A 91 -18.02 -24.47 -0.42
CA VAL A 91 -17.39 -23.54 0.55
C VAL A 91 -17.31 -24.16 1.94
N LEU A 92 -18.39 -24.84 2.39
CA LEU A 92 -18.38 -25.59 3.66
C LEU A 92 -17.30 -26.68 3.65
N GLY A 93 -17.17 -27.40 2.52
CA GLY A 93 -16.15 -28.42 2.30
C GLY A 93 -14.72 -27.86 2.35
N GLU A 94 -14.47 -26.71 1.74
CA GLU A 94 -13.16 -26.04 1.79
C GLU A 94 -12.80 -25.56 3.20
N LEU A 95 -13.79 -25.09 3.96
CA LEU A 95 -13.61 -24.62 5.34
C LEU A 95 -13.58 -25.76 6.36
N GLY A 96 -13.90 -26.99 5.95
CA GLY A 96 -13.99 -28.15 6.84
C GLY A 96 -15.15 -28.06 7.84
N LEU A 97 -16.22 -27.36 7.48
CA LEU A 97 -17.41 -27.14 8.29
C LEU A 97 -18.60 -27.92 7.73
N THR A 98 -19.56 -28.23 8.59
CA THR A 98 -20.85 -28.81 8.21
C THR A 98 -21.96 -27.74 8.25
N ALA A 99 -23.03 -27.93 7.47
CA ALA A 99 -24.19 -27.04 7.48
C ALA A 99 -24.76 -26.81 8.90
N GLN A 100 -24.71 -27.87 9.72
CA GLN A 100 -25.20 -27.86 11.09
C GLN A 100 -24.35 -26.99 12.03
N GLU A 101 -23.04 -26.91 11.79
CA GLU A 101 -22.12 -26.05 12.55
C GLU A 101 -22.32 -24.56 12.25
N VAL A 102 -22.84 -24.22 11.06
CA VAL A 102 -23.14 -22.84 10.65
C VAL A 102 -24.62 -22.47 10.84
N GLY A 103 -25.42 -23.35 11.43
CA GLY A 103 -26.83 -23.11 11.75
C GLY A 103 -27.77 -23.10 10.54
N GLN A 104 -27.41 -23.84 9.48
CA GLN A 104 -28.23 -24.08 8.28
C GLN A 104 -28.94 -25.42 8.33
#